data_AF-A0A1B3IIJ3-F1
#
_entry.id   AF-A0A1B3IIJ3-F1
#
_cell.length_a   1.000
_cell.length_b   1.000
_cell.length_c   1.000
_cell.angle_alpha   90.00
_cell.angle_beta   90.00
_cell.angle_gamma   90.00
#
_symmetry.space_group_name_H-M   'P 1'
#
loop_
_entity.id
_entity.type
_entity.pdbx_description
1 polymer ?
#
loop_
_entity_poly.entity_id
_entity_poly.type
_entity_poly.pdbx_seq_one_letter_code
_entity_poly.pdbx_strand_id
1 'polypeptide(L)'
;DVIQSGLENHDSGVGIYAPDAEAYTVFAEIFDPIIDDYHGGFKKTDKHPPKDFGDVDSFGNLDPTVSSFIQGEYIVSTRVRCGRSLDGYPFNPCLTE
;
A
#
# COMPACT_ATOMS: atom_id res chain seq x y z
N ASP A 1 -2.91 12.32 -16.38
CA ASP A 1 -2.02 11.40 -15.62
C ASP A 1 -2.77 10.64 -14.54
N VAL A 2 -3.30 11.32 -13.51
CA VAL A 2 -3.84 10.67 -12.30
C VAL A 2 -4.87 9.56 -12.55
N ILE A 3 -5.86 9.79 -13.42
CA ILE A 3 -6.99 8.87 -13.63
C ILE A 3 -6.87 7.98 -14.87
N GLN A 4 -5.80 8.13 -15.66
CA GLN A 4 -5.71 7.50 -16.97
C GLN A 4 -5.82 5.97 -16.87
N SER A 5 -5.16 5.37 -15.88
CA SER A 5 -5.23 3.92 -15.68
C SER A 5 -6.65 3.44 -15.44
N GLY A 6 -7.43 4.10 -14.58
CA GLY A 6 -8.83 3.74 -14.31
C GLY A 6 -9.78 4.00 -15.47
N LEU A 7 -9.48 4.98 -16.31
CA LEU A 7 -10.26 5.23 -17.54
C LEU A 7 -9.99 4.18 -18.62
N GLU A 8 -8.78 3.64 -18.71
CA GLU A 8 -8.43 2.62 -19.72
C GLU A 8 -8.71 1.18 -19.23
N ASN A 9 -8.69 0.96 -17.92
CA ASN A 9 -8.86 -0.37 -17.30
C ASN A 9 -10.08 -0.35 -16.39
N HIS A 10 -11.26 -0.53 -16.99
CA HIS A 10 -12.56 -0.43 -16.30
C HIS A 10 -12.77 -1.49 -15.20
N ASP A 11 -11.93 -2.51 -15.13
CA ASP A 11 -11.89 -3.55 -14.10
C ASP A 11 -11.02 -3.17 -12.89
N SER A 12 -10.45 -1.95 -12.89
CA SER A 12 -9.64 -1.43 -11.78
C SER A 12 -10.45 -1.34 -10.48
N GLY A 13 -9.88 -1.85 -9.38
CA GLY A 13 -10.48 -1.67 -8.05
C GLY A 13 -10.37 -0.23 -7.50
N VAL A 14 -9.35 0.53 -7.92
CA VAL A 14 -9.15 1.94 -7.52
C VAL A 14 -8.95 2.85 -8.74
N GLY A 15 -7.95 2.54 -9.59
CA GLY A 15 -7.79 3.18 -10.90
C GLY A 15 -7.09 4.54 -10.94
N ILE A 16 -6.53 5.03 -9.83
CA ILE A 16 -5.79 6.29 -9.79
C ILE A 16 -4.36 6.13 -9.26
N TYR A 17 -3.45 6.94 -9.78
CA TYR A 17 -2.05 6.98 -9.34
C TYR A 17 -1.56 8.41 -9.24
N ALA A 18 -0.75 8.71 -8.21
CA ALA A 18 -0.06 9.98 -8.13
C ALA A 18 1.16 9.97 -9.09
N PRO A 19 1.31 10.94 -10.02
CA PRO A 19 2.52 11.06 -10.85
C PRO A 19 3.73 11.61 -10.09
N ASP A 20 3.50 12.38 -9.04
CA ASP A 20 4.49 12.92 -8.10
C ASP A 20 3.85 13.12 -6.71
N ALA A 21 4.63 13.59 -5.74
CA ALA A 21 4.14 13.81 -4.39
C ALA A 21 3.14 14.96 -4.27
N GLU A 22 3.27 15.99 -5.11
CA GLU A 22 2.41 17.19 -5.07
C GLU A 22 0.97 16.86 -5.52
N ALA A 23 0.81 15.88 -6.40
CA ALA A 23 -0.48 15.41 -6.89
C ALA A 23 -1.46 15.01 -5.78
N TYR A 24 -0.97 14.46 -4.65
CA TYR A 24 -1.83 14.16 -3.49
C TYR A 24 -2.47 15.41 -2.89
N THR A 25 -1.83 16.58 -3.02
CA THR A 25 -2.35 17.86 -2.53
C THR A 25 -3.15 18.59 -3.60
N VAL A 26 -2.63 18.68 -4.83
CA VAL A 26 -3.28 19.38 -5.95
C VAL A 26 -4.62 18.73 -6.32
N PHE A 27 -4.67 17.39 -6.28
CA PHE A 27 -5.88 16.63 -6.60
C PHE A 27 -6.52 16.01 -5.35
N ALA A 28 -6.34 16.64 -4.18
CA ALA A 28 -6.85 16.14 -2.90
C ALA A 28 -8.37 15.89 -2.89
N GLU A 29 -9.14 16.66 -3.66
CA GLU A 29 -10.60 16.45 -3.77
C GLU A 29 -10.97 15.08 -4.38
N ILE A 30 -10.06 14.48 -5.15
CA ILE A 30 -10.21 13.12 -5.69
C ILE A 30 -9.49 12.11 -4.80
N PHE A 31 -8.25 12.38 -4.38
CA PHE A 31 -7.48 11.44 -3.57
C PHE A 31 -8.08 11.21 -2.18
N ASP A 32 -8.46 12.27 -1.46
CA ASP A 32 -8.93 12.15 -0.07
C ASP A 32 -10.13 11.20 0.09
N PRO A 33 -11.25 11.34 -0.67
CA PRO A 33 -12.38 10.42 -0.51
C PRO A 33 -12.05 8.99 -0.91
N ILE A 34 -11.16 8.79 -1.90
CA ILE A 34 -10.73 7.45 -2.32
C ILE A 34 -9.85 6.80 -1.25
N ILE A 35 -8.95 7.57 -0.61
CA ILE A 35 -8.11 7.12 0.50
C ILE A 35 -8.99 6.78 1.71
N ASP A 36 -9.96 7.64 2.05
CA ASP A 36 -10.91 7.43 3.15
C ASP A 36 -11.69 6.12 2.96
N ASP A 37 -12.25 5.89 1.78
CA ASP A 37 -13.01 4.68 1.45
C ASP A 37 -12.12 3.42 1.47
N TYR A 38 -11.02 3.42 0.71
CA TYR A 38 -10.15 2.26 0.58
C TYR A 38 -9.49 1.83 1.90
N HIS A 39 -9.14 2.79 2.77
CA HIS A 39 -8.53 2.50 4.07
C HIS A 39 -9.54 2.33 5.22
N GLY A 40 -10.84 2.36 4.93
CA GLY A 40 -11.89 2.13 5.94
C GLY A 40 -12.02 3.24 6.99
N GLY A 41 -11.73 4.48 6.60
CA GLY A 41 -11.77 5.67 7.44
C GLY A 41 -10.40 6.34 7.58
N PHE A 42 -10.21 7.46 6.87
CA PHE A 42 -9.07 8.35 6.97
C PHE A 42 -9.48 9.77 6.55
N LYS A 43 -9.97 10.55 7.52
CA LYS A 43 -10.47 11.91 7.26
C LYS A 43 -9.33 12.83 6.91
N LYS A 44 -9.64 13.95 6.24
CA LYS A 44 -8.67 15.03 5.93
C LYS A 44 -7.90 15.55 7.15
N THR A 45 -8.47 15.44 8.35
CA THR A 45 -7.85 15.86 9.61
C THR A 45 -6.94 14.80 10.23
N ASP A 46 -7.03 13.56 9.77
CA ASP A 46 -6.29 12.45 10.32
C ASP A 46 -4.85 12.48 9.80
N LYS A 47 -3.95 11.87 10.57
CA LYS A 47 -2.54 11.76 10.21
C LYS A 47 -2.11 10.31 10.39
N HIS A 48 -1.32 9.81 9.43
CA HIS A 48 -0.70 8.50 9.56
C HIS A 48 0.17 8.47 10.83
N PRO A 49 0.11 7.41 11.65
CA PRO A 49 0.91 7.33 12.86
C PRO A 49 2.42 7.31 12.53
N PRO A 50 3.28 7.63 13.51
CA PRO A 50 4.71 7.42 13.38
C PRO A 50 5.03 5.96 13.05
N LYS A 51 6.08 5.75 12.25
CA LYS A 51 6.56 4.40 11.90
C LYS A 51 6.96 3.64 13.16
N ASP A 52 6.36 2.47 13.35
CA ASP A 52 6.69 1.50 14.38
C ASP A 52 6.69 0.09 13.77
N PHE A 53 7.72 -0.70 14.04
CA PHE A 53 7.76 -2.11 13.63
C PHE A 53 7.15 -3.05 14.69
N GLY A 54 6.86 -2.53 15.88
CA GLY A 54 6.34 -3.30 17.00
C GLY A 54 7.36 -4.29 17.57
N ASP A 55 6.85 -5.21 18.38
CA ASP A 55 7.61 -6.31 18.95
C ASP A 55 7.59 -7.50 17.99
N VAL A 56 8.75 -7.82 17.40
CA VAL A 56 8.89 -8.94 16.46
C VAL A 56 8.71 -10.30 17.12
N ASP A 57 8.94 -10.39 18.43
CA ASP A 57 8.76 -11.63 19.18
C ASP A 57 7.28 -11.92 19.48
N SER A 58 6.39 -10.96 19.22
CA SER A 58 4.94 -11.15 19.33
C SER A 58 4.34 -11.96 18.16
N PHE A 59 5.09 -12.18 17.07
CA PHE A 59 4.62 -12.94 15.92
C PHE A 59 4.66 -14.45 16.20
N GLY A 60 3.50 -15.12 16.10
CA GLY A 60 3.38 -16.57 16.23
C GLY A 60 3.65 -17.33 14.92
N ASN A 61 3.77 -18.66 15.03
CA ASN A 61 3.81 -19.53 13.86
C ASN A 61 2.42 -19.55 13.17
N LEU A 62 2.36 -19.10 11.92
CA LEU A 62 1.14 -19.03 11.12
C LEU A 62 0.60 -20.40 10.70
N ASP A 63 1.45 -21.43 10.69
CA ASP A 63 1.06 -22.82 10.47
C ASP A 63 1.65 -23.72 11.57
N PRO A 64 0.97 -23.82 12.72
CA PRO A 64 1.47 -24.58 13.85
C PRO A 64 1.34 -26.11 13.67
N THR A 65 0.78 -26.59 12.55
CA THR A 65 0.69 -28.02 12.25
C THR A 65 2.06 -28.66 11.97
N VAL A 66 3.09 -27.83 11.79
CA VAL A 66 4.48 -28.28 11.64
C VAL A 66 4.90 -29.07 12.89
N SER A 67 5.19 -30.36 12.70
CA SER A 67 5.76 -31.23 13.73
C SER A 67 7.04 -31.89 13.21
N SER A 68 7.73 -32.68 14.04
CA SER A 68 8.92 -33.43 13.61
C SER A 68 8.69 -34.38 12.43
N PHE A 69 7.41 -34.65 12.07
CA PHE A 69 7.03 -35.55 10.99
C PHE A 69 6.16 -34.90 9.90
N ILE A 70 5.73 -33.65 10.09
CA ILE A 70 4.83 -32.95 9.15
C ILE A 70 5.41 -31.56 8.90
N GLN A 71 5.78 -31.27 7.65
CA GLN A 71 5.96 -29.89 7.18
C GLN A 71 4.56 -29.33 6.95
N GLY A 72 4.24 -28.19 7.57
CA GLY A 72 2.90 -27.63 7.76
C GLY A 72 1.88 -27.89 6.65
N GLU A 73 0.64 -28.16 7.05
CA GLU A 73 -0.43 -28.65 6.19
C GLU A 73 -1.00 -27.60 5.23
N TYR A 74 -0.86 -26.30 5.53
CA TYR A 74 -1.59 -25.24 4.84
C TYR A 74 -0.68 -24.22 4.15
N ILE A 75 0.38 -23.77 4.81
CA ILE A 75 1.17 -22.61 4.33
C ILE A 75 2.38 -23.06 3.52
N VAL A 76 2.37 -22.76 2.23
CA VAL A 76 3.50 -23.02 1.31
C VAL A 76 4.65 -22.01 1.53
N SER A 77 4.32 -20.72 1.69
CA SER A 77 5.32 -19.67 1.92
C SER A 77 4.69 -18.43 2.55
N THR A 78 5.51 -17.62 3.25
CA THR A 78 5.10 -16.33 3.83
C THR A 78 5.99 -15.22 3.28
N ARG A 79 5.39 -14.07 2.91
CA ARG A 79 6.12 -12.91 2.37
C ARG A 79 5.55 -11.60 2.92
N VAL A 80 6.44 -10.73 3.42
CA VAL A 80 6.12 -9.36 3.83
C VAL A 80 6.95 -8.39 2.99
N ARG A 81 6.37 -7.25 2.57
CA ARG A 81 7.05 -6.21 1.79
C ARG A 81 6.64 -4.80 2.21
N CYS A 82 7.53 -3.84 2.01
CA CYS A 82 7.28 -2.41 2.16
C CYS A 82 7.76 -1.66 0.91
N GLY A 83 7.13 -0.53 0.59
CA GLY A 83 7.56 0.38 -0.49
C GLY A 83 8.23 1.63 0.06
N ARG A 84 9.18 2.19 -0.68
CA ARG A 84 9.80 3.49 -0.40
C ARG A 84 10.00 4.24 -1.72
N SER A 85 9.85 5.55 -1.68
CA SER A 85 10.24 6.46 -2.77
C SER A 85 11.49 7.22 -2.34
N LEU A 86 12.39 7.48 -3.28
CA LEU A 86 13.62 8.23 -3.01
C LEU A 86 13.30 9.73 -2.94
N ASP A 87 13.79 10.40 -1.91
CA ASP A 87 13.62 11.84 -1.78
C ASP A 87 14.31 12.58 -2.94
N GLY A 88 13.68 13.65 -3.41
CA GLY A 88 14.12 14.42 -4.58
C GLY A 88 13.82 13.79 -5.94
N TYR A 89 13.24 12.58 -6.00
CA TYR A 89 12.80 11.95 -7.26
C TYR A 89 11.26 11.87 -7.31
N PRO A 90 10.64 12.21 -8.45
CA PRO A 90 9.21 12.02 -8.62
C PRO A 90 8.85 10.53 -8.77
N PHE A 91 7.56 10.23 -8.91
CA PHE A 91 7.13 8.87 -9.22
C PHE A 91 7.25 8.58 -10.72
N ASN A 92 7.03 7.32 -11.10
CA ASN A 92 7.31 6.83 -12.46
C ASN A 92 6.80 7.73 -13.61
N PRO A 93 5.57 8.29 -13.58
CA PRO A 93 5.08 9.10 -14.68
C PRO A 93 5.89 10.39 -14.95
N CYS A 94 6.64 10.88 -13.97
CA CYS A 94 7.44 12.11 -14.08
C CYS A 94 8.96 11.84 -14.02
N LEU A 95 9.41 10.58 -13.98
CA LEU A 95 10.84 10.25 -14.05
C LEU A 95 11.37 10.41 -15.49
N THR A 96 12.60 10.90 -15.62
CA THR A 96 13.34 10.99 -16.88
C THR A 96 14.41 9.90 -16.96
N GLU A 97 14.83 9.54 -18.19
CA GLU A 97 15.95 8.61 -18.45
C GLU A 97 17.31 9.14 -17.97
#